data_AF-A0AAV0XRF8-F1
#
_entry.id   AF-A0AAV0XRF8-F1
#
_cell.length_a   1.000
_cell.length_b   1.000
_cell.length_c   1.000
_cell.angle_alpha   90.00
_cell.angle_beta   90.00
_cell.angle_gamma   90.00
#
_symmetry.space_group_name_H-M   'P 1'
#
loop_
_entity.id
_entity.type
_entity.pdbx_description
1 polymer ?
#
loop_
_entity_poly.entity_id
_entity_poly.type
_entity_poly.pdbx_seq_one_letter_code
_entity_poly.pdbx_strand_id
1 'polypeptide(L)'
;MKSIISNGIYLNGKIYKFIISQIICDAPAKAFILNVKSFNAYHSCNSCIDEGTFINGRMSFLGVSSPLRTDDSFRSKKDEDYHKGPSPLEEFSINLVSTVVLDYMHNVCLGVMKRLLTF
;
A
#
# COMPACT_ATOMS: atom_id res chain seq x y z
N MET A 1 -19.23 4.67 4.00
CA MET A 1 -18.58 4.03 2.84
C MET A 1 -19.02 2.58 2.64
N LYS A 2 -19.01 1.72 3.68
CA LYS A 2 -19.47 0.32 3.60
C LYS A 2 -20.87 0.16 2.96
N SER A 3 -21.86 0.96 3.40
CA SER A 3 -23.21 0.96 2.82
C SER A 3 -23.23 1.29 1.32
N ILE A 4 -22.41 2.23 0.86
CA ILE A 4 -22.35 2.61 -0.57
C ILE A 4 -21.72 1.48 -1.41
N ILE A 5 -20.71 0.79 -0.86
CA ILE A 5 -20.05 -0.31 -1.55
C ILE A 5 -20.96 -1.54 -1.60
N SER A 6 -21.65 -1.87 -0.51
CA SER A 6 -22.51 -3.05 -0.44
C SER A 6 -23.85 -2.86 -1.15
N ASN A 7 -24.48 -1.69 -0.97
CA ASN A 7 -25.86 -1.46 -1.39
C ASN A 7 -25.96 -0.61 -2.66
N GLY A 8 -24.88 0.09 -3.02
CA GLY A 8 -24.89 1.07 -4.10
C GLY A 8 -25.65 2.34 -3.72
N ILE A 9 -25.92 3.16 -4.73
CA ILE A 9 -26.75 4.36 -4.63
C ILE A 9 -27.95 4.19 -5.57
N TYR A 10 -29.16 4.44 -5.05
CA TYR A 10 -30.38 4.43 -5.84
C TYR A 10 -30.66 5.82 -6.43
N LEU A 11 -30.69 5.92 -7.75
CA LEU A 11 -30.95 7.16 -8.50
C LEU A 11 -31.83 6.86 -9.71
N ASN A 12 -32.93 7.60 -9.87
CA ASN A 12 -33.85 7.51 -11.01
C ASN A 12 -34.32 6.08 -11.33
N GLY A 13 -34.71 5.31 -10.32
CA GLY A 13 -35.19 3.93 -10.54
C GLY A 13 -34.09 2.88 -10.71
N LYS A 14 -32.81 3.26 -10.65
CA LYS A 14 -31.67 2.36 -10.89
C LYS A 14 -30.70 2.37 -9.72
N ILE A 15 -30.13 1.19 -9.41
CA ILE A 15 -29.06 1.04 -8.42
C ILE A 15 -27.71 1.09 -9.13
N TYR A 16 -26.83 1.96 -8.65
CA TYR A 16 -25.44 2.09 -9.10
C TYR A 16 -24.51 1.49 -8.05
N LYS A 17 -23.77 0.45 -8.43
CA LYS A 17 -22.78 -0.20 -7.56
C LYS A 17 -21.43 0.51 -7.67
N PHE A 18 -20.71 0.58 -6.56
CA PHE A 18 -19.40 1.22 -6.47
C PHE A 18 -18.36 0.22 -6.01
N ILE A 19 -17.16 0.34 -6.57
CA ILE A 19 -15.97 -0.39 -6.15
C ILE A 19 -14.86 0.59 -5.81
N ILE A 20 -14.03 0.27 -4.83
CA ILE A 20 -12.81 1.03 -4.58
C ILE A 20 -11.78 0.58 -5.63
N SER A 21 -11.48 1.46 -6.58
CA SER A 21 -10.48 1.18 -7.61
C SER A 21 -9.07 1.27 -7.03
N GLN A 22 -8.72 2.42 -6.44
CA GLN A 22 -7.41 2.68 -5.88
C GLN A 22 -7.50 3.58 -4.64
N ILE A 23 -6.57 3.38 -3.71
CA ILE A 23 -6.29 4.26 -2.58
C ILE A 23 -4.87 4.77 -2.78
N ILE A 24 -4.75 6.08 -2.98
CA ILE A 24 -3.46 6.75 -3.24
C ILE A 24 -3.18 7.66 -2.05
N CYS A 25 -2.02 7.46 -1.42
CA CYS A 25 -1.54 8.29 -0.32
C CYS A 25 -0.02 8.19 -0.20
N ASP A 26 0.57 9.16 0.49
CA ASP A 26 2.00 9.18 0.76
C ASP A 26 2.45 7.98 1.61
N ALA A 27 3.76 7.72 1.64
CA ALA A 27 4.30 6.53 2.29
C ALA A 27 3.95 6.42 3.80
N PRO A 28 3.99 7.51 4.61
CA PRO A 28 3.52 7.48 5.99
C PRO A 28 2.04 7.14 6.14
N ALA A 29 1.14 7.78 5.38
CA ALA A 29 -0.30 7.49 5.47
C ALA A 29 -0.63 6.09 4.96
N LYS A 30 0.09 5.61 3.94
CA LYS A 30 -0.02 4.24 3.44
C LYS A 30 0.35 3.22 4.51
N ALA A 31 1.47 3.40 5.19
CA ALA A 31 1.89 2.51 6.27
C ALA A 31 0.90 2.54 7.44
N PHE A 32 0.34 3.71 7.75
CA PHE A 32 -0.66 3.90 8.79
C PHE A 32 -1.97 3.16 8.46
N ILE A 33 -2.55 3.38 7.29
CA ILE A 33 -3.85 2.79 6.92
C ILE A 33 -3.76 1.27 6.72
N LEU A 34 -2.62 0.77 6.24
CA LEU A 34 -2.35 -0.66 6.14
C LEU A 34 -1.94 -1.29 7.48
N ASN A 35 -1.66 -0.48 8.51
CA ASN A 35 -1.15 -0.94 9.80
C ASN A 35 0.11 -1.84 9.67
N VAL A 36 1.09 -1.37 8.90
CA VAL A 36 2.35 -2.06 8.62
C VAL A 36 3.54 -1.24 9.10
N LYS A 37 4.75 -1.80 9.06
CA LYS A 37 5.98 -1.05 9.39
C LYS A 37 6.11 0.19 8.52
N SER A 38 6.73 1.22 9.11
CA SER A 38 6.98 2.48 8.41
C SER A 38 7.94 2.26 7.23
N PHE A 39 7.86 3.13 6.23
CA PHE A 39 8.63 3.07 4.98
C PHE A 39 10.17 3.05 5.13
N ASN A 40 10.69 3.31 6.32
CA ASN A 40 12.12 3.26 6.64
C ASN A 40 12.54 1.99 7.42
N ALA A 41 11.63 1.04 7.66
CA ALA A 41 11.97 -0.21 8.34
C ALA A 41 12.55 -1.25 7.38
N TYR A 42 13.31 -2.20 7.92
CA TYR A 42 13.93 -3.29 7.15
C TYR A 42 12.90 -4.11 6.37
N HIS A 43 11.76 -4.46 6.98
CA HIS A 43 10.66 -5.16 6.32
C HIS A 43 9.51 -4.20 5.98
N SER A 44 9.73 -3.23 5.08
CA SER A 44 8.71 -2.22 4.73
C SER A 44 8.32 -2.13 3.26
N CYS A 45 8.89 -2.97 2.38
CA CYS A 45 8.45 -3.06 0.99
C CYS A 45 6.96 -3.47 0.95
N ASN A 46 6.10 -2.61 0.40
CA ASN A 46 4.66 -2.90 0.28
C ASN A 46 4.34 -3.86 -0.89
N SER A 47 5.26 -4.00 -1.85
CA SER A 47 5.07 -4.81 -3.06
C SER A 47 5.68 -6.20 -2.97
N CYS A 48 6.75 -6.34 -2.20
CA CYS A 48 7.66 -7.47 -2.21
C CYS A 48 8.01 -7.91 -0.79
N ILE A 49 8.32 -9.19 -0.64
CA ILE A 49 8.88 -9.78 0.57
C ILE A 49 10.40 -9.66 0.46
N ASP A 50 10.94 -8.54 0.92
CA ASP A 50 12.37 -8.24 0.85
C ASP A 50 12.83 -7.56 2.15
N GLU A 51 13.99 -7.97 2.65
CA GLU A 51 14.65 -7.28 3.76
C GLU A 51 15.54 -6.18 3.18
N GLY A 52 15.22 -4.94 3.55
CA GLY A 52 15.97 -3.77 3.14
C GLY A 52 17.36 -3.74 3.75
N THR A 53 18.28 -3.01 3.15
CA THR A 53 19.60 -2.70 3.68
C THR A 53 19.75 -1.20 3.86
N PHE A 54 20.33 -0.77 4.99
CA PHE A 54 20.60 0.64 5.23
C PHE A 54 21.92 1.05 4.56
N ILE A 55 21.85 1.86 3.51
CA ILE A 55 22.98 2.28 2.69
C ILE A 55 22.99 3.80 2.60
N ASN A 56 24.09 4.44 2.98
CA ASN A 56 24.29 5.91 2.86
C ASN A 56 23.13 6.73 3.45
N GLY A 57 22.65 6.35 4.64
CA GLY A 57 21.56 7.06 5.32
C GLY A 57 20.15 6.73 4.82
N ARG A 58 19.99 5.70 3.98
CA ARG A 58 18.71 5.36 3.33
C ARG A 58 18.43 3.87 3.39
N MET A 59 17.16 3.52 3.60
CA MET A 59 16.69 2.15 3.43
C MET A 59 16.59 1.82 1.94
N SER A 60 17.21 0.72 1.50
CA SER A 60 17.24 0.29 0.10
C SER A 60 16.87 -1.19 -0.02
N PHE A 61 15.96 -1.53 -0.93
CA PHE A 61 15.54 -2.90 -1.22
C PHE A 61 16.25 -3.35 -2.49
N LEU A 62 17.19 -4.29 -2.37
CA LEU A 62 18.08 -4.71 -3.46
C LEU A 62 17.67 -6.04 -4.08
N GLY A 63 16.62 -6.68 -3.56
CA GLY A 63 16.11 -7.94 -4.09
C GLY A 63 15.62 -7.82 -5.53
N VAL A 64 16.30 -8.52 -6.44
CA VAL A 64 15.96 -8.53 -7.89
C VAL A 64 14.85 -9.54 -8.22
N SER A 65 14.67 -10.56 -7.37
CA SER A 65 13.69 -11.64 -7.59
C SER A 65 12.96 -12.01 -6.29
N SER A 66 12.67 -11.00 -5.48
CA SER A 66 11.97 -11.18 -4.22
C SER A 66 10.49 -11.54 -4.46
N PRO A 67 9.90 -12.47 -3.68
CA PRO A 67 8.51 -12.84 -3.83
C PRO A 67 7.58 -11.63 -3.72
N LEU A 68 6.52 -11.58 -4.53
CA LEU A 68 5.51 -10.53 -4.43
C LEU A 68 4.58 -10.79 -3.25
N ARG A 69 4.14 -9.70 -2.61
CA ARG A 69 3.05 -9.79 -1.63
C ARG A 69 1.74 -10.07 -2.35
N THR A 70 0.94 -10.96 -1.78
CA THR A 70 -0.42 -11.26 -2.24
C THR A 70 -1.43 -10.82 -1.19
N ASP A 71 -2.68 -10.61 -1.59
CA ASP A 71 -3.76 -10.29 -0.66
C ASP A 71 -3.88 -11.36 0.44
N ASP A 72 -3.78 -12.64 0.06
CA ASP A 72 -3.80 -13.75 1.00
C ASP A 72 -2.66 -13.68 2.00
N SER A 73 -1.43 -13.39 1.54
CA SER A 73 -0.27 -13.26 2.43
C SER A 73 -0.42 -12.10 3.41
N PHE A 74 -1.04 -11.00 2.96
CA PHE A 74 -1.30 -9.83 3.79
C PHE A 74 -2.37 -10.10 4.84
N ARG A 75 -3.51 -10.68 4.44
CA ARG A 75 -4.64 -10.96 5.33
C ARG A 75 -4.30 -12.03 6.37
N SER A 76 -3.59 -13.07 5.95
CA SER A 76 -3.04 -14.11 6.85
C SER A 76 -1.87 -13.62 7.71
N LYS A 77 -1.38 -12.39 7.47
CA LYS A 77 -0.27 -11.76 8.21
C LYS A 77 0.98 -12.64 8.23
N LYS A 78 1.30 -13.25 7.09
CA LYS A 78 2.37 -14.25 6.97
C LYS A 78 3.77 -13.69 7.29
N ASP A 79 3.98 -12.39 7.09
CA ASP A 79 5.24 -11.69 7.34
C ASP A 79 5.14 -10.87 8.64
N GLU A 80 5.51 -11.48 9.77
CA GLU A 80 5.39 -10.89 11.10
C GLU A 80 6.22 -9.60 11.26
N ASP A 81 7.35 -9.49 10.54
CA ASP A 81 8.22 -8.33 10.59
C ASP A 81 7.66 -7.14 9.81
N TYR A 82 6.80 -7.39 8.81
CA TYR A 82 6.11 -6.35 8.04
C TYR A 82 4.83 -5.84 8.72
N HIS A 83 4.05 -6.72 9.35
CA HIS A 83 2.76 -6.37 9.94
C HIS A 83 2.90 -5.78 11.34
N LYS A 84 2.02 -4.82 11.71
CA LYS A 84 1.84 -4.39 13.10
C LYS A 84 0.55 -4.92 13.72
N GLY A 85 -0.40 -5.31 12.89
CA GLY A 85 -1.71 -5.78 13.31
C GLY A 85 -2.70 -5.73 12.14
N PRO A 86 -4.02 -5.81 12.42
CA PRO A 86 -5.03 -5.72 11.37
C PRO A 86 -5.15 -4.31 10.80
N SER A 87 -5.34 -4.21 9.48
CA SER A 87 -5.71 -2.95 8.82
C SER A 87 -7.23 -2.73 8.89
N PRO A 88 -7.70 -1.49 9.10
CA PRO A 88 -9.12 -1.16 8.92
C PRO A 88 -9.64 -1.47 7.50
N LEU A 89 -8.75 -1.56 6.50
CA LEU A 89 -9.14 -1.88 5.12
C LEU A 89 -9.45 -3.37 4.91
N GLU A 90 -9.05 -4.26 5.84
CA GLU A 90 -9.36 -5.69 5.76
C GLU A 90 -10.87 -5.98 5.81
N GLU A 91 -11.68 -5.06 6.36
CA GLU A 91 -13.14 -5.15 6.39
C GLU A 91 -13.77 -5.13 4.99
N PHE A 92 -13.08 -4.57 4.00
CA PHE A 92 -13.56 -4.49 2.63
C PHE A 92 -13.08 -5.69 1.81
N SER A 93 -13.96 -6.19 0.92
CA SER A 93 -13.63 -7.24 -0.06
C SER A 93 -12.84 -6.67 -1.24
N ILE A 94 -11.69 -6.07 -0.95
CA ILE A 94 -10.73 -5.53 -1.92
C ILE A 94 -9.38 -6.24 -1.76
N ASN A 95 -8.57 -6.25 -2.82
CA ASN A 95 -7.20 -6.71 -2.73
C ASN A 95 -6.31 -5.57 -2.22
N LEU A 96 -5.86 -5.65 -0.97
CA LEU A 96 -5.15 -4.55 -0.31
C LEU A 96 -3.82 -4.22 -1.00
N VAL A 97 -3.12 -5.23 -1.51
CA VAL A 97 -1.82 -5.06 -2.16
C VAL A 97 -1.96 -4.33 -3.49
N SER A 98 -3.00 -4.63 -4.29
CA SER A 98 -3.22 -3.97 -5.57
C SER A 98 -4.02 -2.67 -5.48
N THR A 99 -4.94 -2.55 -4.52
CA THR A 99 -5.82 -1.38 -4.38
C THR A 99 -5.11 -0.23 -3.67
N VAL A 100 -4.27 -0.50 -2.67
CA VAL A 100 -3.46 0.55 -2.03
C VAL A 100 -2.16 0.70 -2.82
N VAL A 101 -2.15 1.60 -3.79
CA VAL A 101 -1.06 1.76 -4.76
C VAL A 101 0.05 2.69 -4.25
N LEU A 102 1.17 2.77 -4.95
CA LEU A 102 2.21 3.77 -4.66
C LEU A 102 1.76 5.13 -5.19
N ASP A 103 2.02 6.17 -4.42
CA ASP A 103 1.77 7.54 -4.87
C ASP A 103 2.85 7.99 -5.86
N TYR A 104 2.48 8.05 -7.13
CA TYR A 104 3.36 8.49 -8.22
C TYR A 104 3.87 9.92 -8.02
N MET A 105 3.02 10.83 -7.54
CA MET A 105 3.38 12.23 -7.36
C MET A 105 4.49 12.39 -6.31
N HIS A 106 4.32 11.79 -5.14
CA HIS A 106 5.32 11.89 -4.06
C HIS A 106 6.58 11.07 -4.35
N ASN A 107 6.45 9.86 -4.89
CA ASN A 107 7.60 8.99 -5.09
C ASN A 107 8.43 9.41 -6.32
N VAL A 108 7.78 9.69 -7.46
CA VAL A 108 8.47 9.95 -8.73
C VAL A 108 8.63 11.46 -8.97
N CYS A 109 7.52 12.19 -9.09
CA CYS A 109 7.56 13.61 -9.48
C CYS A 109 8.26 14.49 -8.43
N LEU A 110 8.03 14.24 -7.14
CA LEU A 110 8.66 15.01 -6.07
C LEU A 110 9.91 14.31 -5.51
N GLY A 111 9.89 12.98 -5.38
CA GLY A 111 11.02 12.23 -4.82
C GLY A 111 12.20 12.11 -5.79
N VAL A 112 12.00 11.37 -6.88
CA VAL A 112 13.06 11.09 -7.86
C VAL A 112 13.45 12.34 -8.65
N MET A 113 12.48 13.05 -9.25
CA MET A 113 12.80 14.17 -10.15
C MET A 113 13.49 15.31 -9.41
N LYS A 114 13.07 15.63 -8.17
CA LYS A 114 13.75 16.65 -7.37
C LYS A 114 15.23 16.31 -7.19
N ARG A 115 15.55 15.07 -6.81
CA ARG A 115 16.94 14.62 -6.65
C ARG A 115 17.74 14.70 -7.94
N LEU A 116 17.15 14.33 -9.07
CA LEU A 116 17.82 14.43 -10.38
C LEU A 116 18.10 15.89 -10.77
N LEU A 117 17.24 16.83 -10.38
CA LEU A 117 17.36 18.25 -10.73
C LEU A 117 18.22 19.06 -9.75
N THR A 118 18.33 18.64 -8.48
CA THR A 118 18.98 19.44 -7.42
C THR A 118 20.35 18.95 -6.96
N PHE A 119 20.92 17.91 -7.57
CA PHE A 119 22.21 17.26 -7.24
C PHE A 119 22.36 16.78 -5.79
#